data_AF-A0AAX2J8A6-F1
#
_entry.id   AF-A0AAX2J8A6-F1
#
_cell.length_a   1.000
_cell.length_b   1.000
_cell.length_c   1.000
_cell.angle_alpha   90.00
_cell.angle_beta   90.00
_cell.angle_gamma   90.00
#
_symmetry.space_group_name_H-M   'P 1'
#
loop_
_entity.id
_entity.type
_entity.pdbx_description
1 polymer ?
#
loop_
_entity_poly.entity_id
_entity_poly.type
_entity_poly.pdbx_seq_one_letter_code
_entity_poly.pdbx_strand_id
1 'polypeptide(L)'
;MKEILKPYYNLDEVFESEKFKIINIGELNVTSGKIICCDPLVSLVNGEGEAFVEEIPTGKYPVTLAVLDDEEWGIRYMGARLNVSNEKAEYYQLALQKNDDISELSRENKEFFGFFVDAGMGCFADTEAAKLTAEFTKKMEEDSDFDNIYDDYFASLLGESYKKYPDYQRDCGDFLNWTIPETDKNVVIFASGWGDGVYPCYWGYDKTGKICSLTISFIEPSELEESDEDEDNEE
;
A
#
# COMPACT_ATOMS: atom_id res chain seq x y z
N MET A 1 -2.07 -24.37 -4.41
CA MET A 1 -2.54 -23.09 -3.86
C MET A 1 -3.85 -23.33 -3.14
N LYS A 2 -4.00 -22.85 -1.90
CA LYS A 2 -5.27 -22.97 -1.16
C LYS A 2 -6.22 -21.89 -1.63
N GLU A 3 -7.48 -22.24 -1.92
CA GLU A 3 -8.49 -21.31 -2.44
C GLU A 3 -8.70 -20.11 -1.50
N ILE A 4 -8.63 -20.34 -0.19
CA ILE A 4 -8.79 -19.31 0.85
C ILE A 4 -7.78 -18.16 0.74
N LEU A 5 -6.63 -18.38 0.10
CA LEU A 5 -5.57 -17.36 -0.03
C LEU A 5 -5.64 -16.61 -1.36
N LYS A 6 -6.58 -16.93 -2.24
CA LYS A 6 -6.71 -16.19 -3.51
C LYS A 6 -7.36 -14.83 -3.27
N PRO A 7 -7.07 -13.81 -4.10
CA PRO A 7 -7.88 -12.60 -4.11
C PRO A 7 -9.35 -12.92 -4.49
N TYR A 8 -10.25 -12.00 -4.17
CA TYR A 8 -11.68 -12.12 -4.47
C TYR A 8 -12.05 -11.66 -5.88
N TYR A 9 -11.15 -10.91 -6.52
CA TYR A 9 -11.24 -10.48 -7.91
C TYR A 9 -9.85 -10.58 -8.58
N ASN A 10 -9.78 -10.30 -9.88
CA ASN A 10 -8.52 -10.33 -10.62
C ASN A 10 -7.70 -9.05 -10.36
N LEU A 11 -6.65 -9.15 -9.54
CA LEU A 11 -5.79 -8.00 -9.23
C LEU A 11 -5.09 -7.39 -10.45
N ASP A 12 -4.87 -8.16 -11.53
CA ASP A 12 -4.28 -7.61 -12.75
C ASP A 12 -5.27 -6.74 -13.53
N GLU A 13 -6.58 -6.95 -13.39
CA GLU A 13 -7.58 -6.09 -14.02
C GLU A 13 -7.42 -4.64 -13.58
N VAL A 14 -7.13 -4.40 -12.30
CA VAL A 14 -6.88 -3.06 -11.76
C VAL A 14 -5.65 -2.39 -12.38
N PHE A 15 -4.63 -3.15 -12.76
CA PHE A 15 -3.36 -2.59 -13.28
C PHE A 15 -3.22 -2.69 -14.81
N GLU A 16 -4.13 -3.40 -15.48
CA GLU A 16 -4.17 -3.56 -16.94
C GLU A 16 -5.40 -2.87 -17.57
N SER A 17 -6.38 -2.44 -16.76
CA SER A 17 -7.58 -1.72 -17.22
C SER A 17 -7.26 -0.32 -17.74
N GLU A 18 -7.93 0.08 -18.82
CA GLU A 18 -7.90 1.44 -19.33
C GLU A 18 -8.70 2.43 -18.46
N LYS A 19 -9.51 1.94 -17.51
CA LYS A 19 -10.28 2.78 -16.58
C LYS A 19 -9.38 3.50 -15.57
N PHE A 20 -8.20 2.94 -15.26
CA PHE A 20 -7.32 3.46 -14.21
C PHE A 20 -6.00 3.93 -14.80
N LYS A 21 -5.51 5.06 -14.30
CA LYS A 21 -4.20 5.58 -14.70
C LYS A 21 -3.12 4.95 -13.83
N ILE A 22 -2.23 4.20 -14.47
CA ILE A 22 -1.10 3.57 -13.77
C ILE A 22 0.07 4.55 -13.72
N ILE A 23 0.50 4.91 -12.51
CA ILE A 23 1.64 5.79 -12.28
C ILE A 23 2.73 5.10 -11.49
N ASN A 24 3.98 5.42 -11.79
CA ASN A 24 5.13 5.01 -11.00
C ASN A 24 5.48 6.13 -10.01
N ILE A 25 5.49 5.82 -8.72
CA ILE A 25 5.74 6.77 -7.63
C ILE A 25 7.17 6.66 -7.06
N GLY A 26 8.05 5.97 -7.77
CA GLY A 26 9.46 5.75 -7.44
C GLY A 26 9.77 4.29 -7.13
N GLU A 27 10.92 4.06 -6.50
CA GLU A 27 11.40 2.72 -6.17
C GLU A 27 11.52 2.56 -4.65
N LEU A 28 11.19 1.38 -4.12
CA LEU A 28 11.53 0.97 -2.77
C LEU A 28 12.92 0.33 -2.76
N ASN A 29 13.79 0.79 -1.86
CA ASN A 29 15.10 0.17 -1.60
C ASN A 29 14.95 -0.94 -0.56
N VAL A 30 15.11 -2.19 -1.01
CA VAL A 30 14.95 -3.39 -0.20
C VAL A 30 16.33 -3.93 0.17
N THR A 31 16.68 -3.76 1.45
CA THR A 31 18.00 -4.09 2.00
C THR A 31 18.02 -5.39 2.79
N SER A 32 16.91 -5.75 3.45
CA SER A 32 16.77 -6.99 4.21
C SER A 32 16.06 -8.11 3.45
N GLY A 33 15.26 -7.76 2.44
CA GLY A 33 14.37 -8.69 1.74
C GLY A 33 13.01 -8.89 2.41
N LYS A 34 12.83 -8.37 3.62
CA LYS A 34 11.59 -8.47 4.41
C LYS A 34 10.76 -7.22 4.25
N ILE A 35 9.54 -7.39 3.75
CA ILE A 35 8.64 -6.29 3.42
C ILE A 35 7.54 -6.16 4.48
N ILE A 36 7.24 -4.92 4.83
CA ILE A 36 6.14 -4.50 5.70
C ILE A 36 5.17 -3.69 4.84
N CYS A 37 3.88 -3.96 5.03
CA CYS A 37 2.79 -3.03 4.71
C CYS A 37 2.07 -2.68 6.01
N CYS A 38 1.92 -1.39 6.29
CA CYS A 38 1.16 -0.89 7.42
C CYS A 38 0.79 0.57 7.20
N ASP A 39 0.05 1.15 8.14
CA ASP A 39 -0.09 2.59 8.23
C ASP A 39 1.26 3.25 8.61
N PRO A 40 1.83 4.11 7.75
CA PRO A 40 3.11 4.72 8.02
C PRO A 40 3.07 5.76 9.14
N LEU A 41 1.91 6.38 9.40
CA LEU A 41 1.75 7.45 10.39
C LEU A 41 1.30 6.92 11.75
N VAL A 42 0.93 5.65 11.83
CA VAL A 42 0.53 4.97 13.07
C VAL A 42 1.46 3.81 13.39
N SER A 43 1.44 2.72 12.64
CA SER A 43 2.19 1.52 13.00
C SER A 43 3.69 1.64 12.69
N LEU A 44 4.07 2.23 11.55
CA LEU A 44 5.48 2.26 11.13
C LEU A 44 6.32 3.17 12.03
N VAL A 45 5.83 4.39 12.31
CA VAL A 45 6.51 5.38 13.15
C VAL A 45 6.64 4.92 14.61
N ASN A 46 5.74 4.05 15.07
CA ASN A 46 5.83 3.45 16.40
C ASN A 46 6.64 2.14 16.44
N GLY A 47 7.15 1.67 15.30
CA GLY A 47 7.92 0.43 15.21
C GLY A 47 7.08 -0.84 15.37
N GLU A 48 5.78 -0.75 15.06
CA GLU A 48 4.78 -1.82 15.20
C GLU A 48 4.48 -2.53 13.86
N GLY A 49 5.10 -2.09 12.76
CA GLY A 49 4.97 -2.75 11.47
C GLY A 49 5.55 -4.17 11.48
N GLU A 50 4.73 -5.16 11.13
CA GLU A 50 5.14 -6.57 11.04
C GLU A 50 5.41 -6.99 9.60
N ALA A 51 6.52 -7.69 9.39
CA ALA A 51 6.91 -8.18 8.07
C ALA A 51 6.15 -9.46 7.68
N PHE A 52 5.92 -9.62 6.38
CA PHE A 52 5.40 -10.85 5.82
C PHE A 52 6.42 -12.01 5.96
N VAL A 53 5.90 -13.25 5.86
CA VAL A 53 6.69 -14.48 5.95
C VAL A 53 7.61 -14.64 4.74
N GLU A 54 7.14 -14.31 3.54
CA GLU A 54 7.94 -14.38 2.33
C GLU A 54 8.97 -13.24 2.27
N GLU A 55 10.14 -13.58 1.74
CA GLU A 55 11.23 -12.64 1.48
C GLU A 55 11.44 -12.49 -0.03
N ILE A 56 11.82 -11.29 -0.46
CA ILE A 56 12.23 -11.00 -1.84
C ILE A 56 13.74 -10.70 -1.89
N PRO A 57 14.39 -10.82 -3.05
CA PRO A 57 15.80 -10.45 -3.16
C PRO A 57 16.04 -8.98 -2.78
N THR A 58 17.26 -8.66 -2.34
CA THR A 58 17.64 -7.26 -2.13
C THR A 58 17.72 -6.53 -3.46
N GLY A 59 17.25 -5.29 -3.52
CA GLY A 59 17.25 -4.51 -4.75
C GLY A 59 16.43 -3.24 -4.65
N LYS A 60 16.26 -2.57 -5.80
CA LYS A 60 15.34 -1.44 -5.94
C LYS A 60 14.19 -1.85 -6.83
N TYR A 61 12.98 -1.66 -6.33
CA TYR A 61 11.78 -2.17 -6.98
C TYR A 61 10.77 -1.06 -7.20
N PRO A 62 10.29 -0.84 -8.45
CA PRO A 62 9.30 0.17 -8.76
C PRO A 62 8.00 -0.04 -7.98
N VAL A 63 7.44 1.05 -7.44
CA VAL A 63 6.11 1.07 -6.85
C VAL A 63 5.17 1.80 -7.80
N THR A 64 4.05 1.16 -8.12
CA THR A 64 3.01 1.70 -8.99
C THR A 64 1.69 1.82 -8.27
N LEU A 65 0.95 2.90 -8.53
CA LEU A 65 -0.44 3.08 -8.09
C LEU A 65 -1.38 2.94 -9.29
N ALA A 66 -2.54 2.33 -9.07
CA ALA A 66 -3.67 2.38 -10.00
C ALA A 66 -4.62 3.49 -9.56
N VAL A 67 -4.61 4.61 -10.30
CA VAL A 67 -5.33 5.84 -9.96
C VAL A 67 -6.69 5.85 -10.64
N LEU A 68 -7.75 5.93 -9.84
CA LEU A 68 -9.09 6.30 -10.26
C LEU A 68 -9.19 7.83 -10.20
N ASP A 69 -9.64 8.44 -11.29
CA ASP A 69 -9.99 9.86 -11.36
C ASP A 69 -11.47 9.91 -11.75
N ASP A 70 -12.31 10.12 -10.74
CA ASP A 70 -13.76 10.01 -10.84
C ASP A 70 -14.42 11.35 -10.51
N GLU A 71 -15.55 11.66 -11.16
CA GLU A 71 -16.23 12.95 -10.96
C GLU A 71 -16.89 13.07 -9.58
N GLU A 72 -17.38 11.96 -9.03
CA GLU A 72 -18.08 11.91 -7.74
C GLU A 72 -17.08 11.74 -6.59
N TRP A 73 -16.22 10.74 -6.71
CA TRP A 73 -15.32 10.35 -5.62
C TRP A 73 -14.02 11.15 -5.63
N GLY A 74 -13.71 11.83 -6.74
CA GLY A 74 -12.42 12.45 -6.97
C GLY A 74 -11.31 11.41 -7.11
N ILE A 75 -10.07 11.84 -6.89
CA ILE A 75 -8.92 10.96 -7.03
C ILE A 75 -8.90 9.90 -5.89
N ARG A 76 -8.77 8.63 -6.28
CA ARG A 76 -8.63 7.46 -5.39
C ARG A 76 -7.61 6.47 -5.92
N TYR A 77 -7.09 5.59 -5.07
CA TYR A 77 -6.21 4.51 -5.49
C TYR A 77 -6.90 3.17 -5.33
N MET A 78 -7.05 2.44 -6.45
CA MET A 78 -7.62 1.09 -6.48
C MET A 78 -6.68 0.06 -5.85
N GLY A 79 -5.37 0.32 -5.94
CA GLY A 79 -4.35 -0.54 -5.36
C GLY A 79 -2.95 0.05 -5.52
N ALA A 80 -2.02 -0.48 -4.73
CA ALA A 80 -0.60 -0.18 -4.82
C ALA A 80 0.18 -1.47 -5.10
N ARG A 81 1.18 -1.43 -5.97
CA ARG A 81 1.95 -2.62 -6.39
C ARG A 81 3.45 -2.36 -6.35
N LEU A 82 4.16 -3.15 -5.56
CA LEU A 82 5.61 -3.28 -5.60
C LEU A 82 6.00 -4.30 -6.68
N ASN A 83 6.72 -3.86 -7.70
CA ASN A 83 7.07 -4.67 -8.87
C ASN A 83 8.46 -5.28 -8.68
N VAL A 84 8.51 -6.56 -8.30
CA VAL A 84 9.76 -7.29 -7.96
C VAL A 84 10.47 -7.78 -9.23
N SER A 85 9.73 -8.05 -10.29
CA SER A 85 10.27 -8.36 -11.61
C SER A 85 9.35 -7.84 -12.72
N ASN A 86 9.79 -7.98 -13.98
CA ASN A 86 8.98 -7.65 -15.16
C ASN A 86 8.11 -8.84 -15.63
N GLU A 87 8.10 -9.95 -14.90
CA GLU A 87 7.28 -11.11 -15.25
C GLU A 87 5.83 -10.88 -14.80
N LYS A 88 4.87 -11.40 -15.59
CA LYS A 88 3.46 -11.38 -15.22
C LYS A 88 3.18 -12.41 -14.13
N ALA A 89 2.33 -12.06 -13.17
CA ALA A 89 1.81 -13.00 -12.20
C ALA A 89 0.93 -14.05 -12.90
N GLU A 90 1.29 -15.33 -12.73
CA GLU A 90 0.44 -16.46 -13.08
C GLU A 90 -0.66 -16.65 -12.04
N TYR A 91 -0.36 -16.35 -10.77
CA TYR A 91 -1.33 -16.38 -9.68
C TYR A 91 -0.93 -15.49 -8.51
N TYR A 92 -1.91 -15.22 -7.64
CA TYR A 92 -1.72 -14.44 -6.42
C TYR A 92 -2.02 -15.27 -5.17
N GLN A 93 -1.31 -15.01 -4.08
CA GLN A 93 -1.60 -15.54 -2.75
C GLN A 93 -1.55 -14.44 -1.70
N LEU A 94 -2.46 -14.48 -0.74
CA LEU A 94 -2.49 -13.60 0.42
C LEU A 94 -1.12 -13.64 1.11
N ALA A 95 -0.53 -12.47 1.32
CA ALA A 95 0.72 -12.28 2.04
C ALA A 95 0.43 -12.42 3.53
N LEU A 96 1.08 -13.39 4.17
CA LEU A 96 0.81 -13.75 5.57
C LEU A 96 1.91 -13.20 6.47
N GLN A 97 1.55 -12.80 7.68
CA GLN A 97 2.45 -12.58 8.79
C GLN A 97 2.63 -13.88 9.59
N LYS A 98 3.65 -13.92 10.44
CA LYS A 98 4.05 -15.14 11.16
C LYS A 98 2.93 -15.73 12.02
N ASN A 99 2.05 -14.90 12.55
CA ASN A 99 1.01 -15.27 13.50
C ASN A 99 -0.37 -15.47 12.85
N ASP A 100 -0.48 -15.34 11.52
CA ASP A 100 -1.73 -15.53 10.81
C ASP A 100 -2.14 -17.01 10.79
N ASP A 101 -3.32 -17.32 11.31
CA ASP A 101 -3.91 -18.66 11.24
C ASP A 101 -5.02 -18.71 10.19
N ILE A 102 -4.67 -19.19 9.00
CA ILE A 102 -5.60 -19.32 7.86
C ILE A 102 -6.83 -20.19 8.13
N SER A 103 -6.87 -20.95 9.23
CA SER A 103 -8.08 -21.69 9.63
C SER A 103 -9.16 -20.80 10.23
N GLU A 104 -8.82 -19.57 10.60
CA GLU A 104 -9.74 -18.53 11.06
C GLU A 104 -10.52 -17.88 9.91
N LEU A 105 -10.05 -18.04 8.66
CA LEU A 105 -10.67 -17.42 7.49
C LEU A 105 -11.81 -18.26 6.89
N SER A 106 -12.93 -17.59 6.59
CA SER A 106 -14.05 -18.09 5.82
C SER A 106 -14.09 -17.48 4.41
N ARG A 107 -14.02 -18.35 3.38
CA ARG A 107 -14.16 -17.91 1.98
C ARG A 107 -15.56 -17.36 1.69
N GLU A 108 -16.58 -17.96 2.29
CA GLU A 108 -17.98 -17.57 2.10
C GLU A 108 -18.25 -16.16 2.65
N ASN A 109 -17.59 -15.78 3.74
CA ASN A 109 -17.71 -14.45 4.35
C ASN A 109 -16.75 -13.42 3.75
N LYS A 110 -16.01 -13.78 2.69
CA LYS A 110 -14.93 -12.96 2.10
C LYS A 110 -13.85 -12.51 3.11
N GLU A 111 -13.53 -13.32 4.11
CA GLU A 111 -12.54 -12.95 5.15
C GLU A 111 -11.09 -13.04 4.64
N PHE A 112 -10.26 -12.10 5.07
CA PHE A 112 -8.83 -12.03 4.77
C PHE A 112 -8.04 -11.47 5.95
N PHE A 113 -6.73 -11.73 5.98
CA PHE A 113 -5.78 -10.95 6.78
C PHE A 113 -5.33 -9.72 6.00
N GLY A 114 -5.09 -8.62 6.73
CA GLY A 114 -4.63 -7.37 6.15
C GLY A 114 -4.01 -6.47 7.23
N PHE A 115 -3.40 -5.38 6.80
CA PHE A 115 -2.90 -4.38 7.74
C PHE A 115 -4.00 -3.36 8.04
N PHE A 116 -4.02 -2.89 9.29
CA PHE A 116 -4.93 -1.84 9.73
C PHE A 116 -4.43 -0.46 9.30
N VAL A 117 -5.36 0.39 8.88
CA VAL A 117 -5.15 1.80 8.55
C VAL A 117 -6.05 2.65 9.41
N ASP A 118 -5.48 3.71 9.99
CA ASP A 118 -6.15 4.60 10.96
C ASP A 118 -5.84 6.09 10.69
N ALA A 119 -4.88 6.39 9.82
CA ALA A 119 -4.59 7.72 9.31
C ALA A 119 -4.90 7.87 7.81
N GLY A 120 -5.65 6.94 7.22
CA GLY A 120 -5.95 6.90 5.79
C GLY A 120 -4.73 6.70 4.87
N MET A 121 -3.63 6.15 5.41
CA MET A 121 -2.36 5.95 4.69
C MET A 121 -1.90 4.49 4.75
N GLY A 122 -1.26 4.04 3.68
CA GLY A 122 -0.53 2.78 3.58
C GLY A 122 0.91 3.01 3.13
N CYS A 123 1.76 2.01 3.29
CA CYS A 123 3.12 2.06 2.79
C CYS A 123 3.68 0.69 2.37
N PHE A 124 4.75 0.75 1.58
CA PHE A 124 5.72 -0.34 1.49
C PHE A 124 7.02 0.08 2.18
N ALA A 125 7.54 -0.77 3.07
CA ALA A 125 8.80 -0.56 3.76
C ALA A 125 9.63 -1.85 3.85
N ASP A 126 10.95 -1.73 3.79
CA ASP A 126 11.87 -2.78 4.24
C ASP A 126 11.99 -2.74 5.77
N THR A 127 12.22 -3.88 6.43
CA THR A 127 12.35 -3.92 7.91
C THR A 127 13.46 -3.02 8.47
N GLU A 128 14.57 -2.83 7.76
CA GLU A 128 15.62 -1.91 8.20
C GLU A 128 15.18 -0.45 8.06
N ALA A 129 14.43 -0.12 7.00
CA ALA A 129 13.85 1.20 6.82
C ALA A 129 12.81 1.48 7.91
N ALA A 130 11.93 0.53 8.21
CA ALA A 130 10.92 0.63 9.27
C ALA A 130 11.56 0.94 10.64
N LYS A 131 12.64 0.23 10.99
CA LYS A 131 13.38 0.49 12.22
C LYS A 131 13.94 1.92 12.27
N LEU A 132 14.54 2.38 11.18
CA LEU A 132 15.10 3.73 11.12
C LEU A 132 14.01 4.81 11.14
N THR A 133 12.84 4.54 10.57
CA THR A 133 11.66 5.43 10.68
C THR A 133 11.26 5.60 12.14
N ALA A 134 11.12 4.50 12.89
CA ALA A 134 10.75 4.59 14.31
C ALA A 134 11.83 5.31 15.15
N GLU A 135 13.12 5.05 14.87
CA GLU A 135 14.23 5.77 15.52
C GLU A 135 14.24 7.27 15.17
N PHE A 136 13.87 7.63 13.94
CA PHE A 136 13.74 9.01 13.49
C PHE A 136 12.58 9.71 14.21
N THR A 137 11.39 9.12 14.23
CA THR A 137 10.22 9.68 14.91
C THR A 137 10.50 9.89 16.39
N LYS A 138 11.07 8.89 17.07
CA LYS A 138 11.42 8.99 18.49
C LYS A 138 12.36 10.16 18.79
N LYS A 139 13.28 10.50 17.89
CA LYS A 139 14.16 11.68 18.05
C LYS A 139 13.38 12.98 17.89
N MET A 140 12.39 13.03 17.00
CA MET A 140 11.53 14.21 16.84
C MET A 140 10.70 14.47 18.11
N GLU A 141 10.18 13.41 18.72
CA GLU A 141 9.43 13.46 19.97
C GLU A 141 10.23 13.97 21.19
N GLU A 142 11.57 14.05 21.08
CA GLU A 142 12.41 14.67 22.12
C GLU A 142 12.34 16.21 22.09
N ASP A 143 11.87 16.81 21.00
CA ASP A 143 11.63 18.25 20.90
C ASP A 143 10.32 18.63 21.61
N SER A 144 10.37 19.63 22.50
CA SER A 144 9.19 20.07 23.25
C SER A 144 8.13 20.77 22.41
N ASP A 145 8.50 21.25 21.22
CA ASP A 145 7.59 21.90 20.29
C ASP A 145 6.95 20.91 19.29
N PHE A 146 7.33 19.63 19.32
CA PHE A 146 6.73 18.57 18.50
C PHE A 146 5.38 18.13 19.05
N ASP A 147 4.34 18.21 18.23
CA ASP A 147 2.98 17.78 18.54
C ASP A 147 2.67 16.44 17.87
N ASN A 148 2.80 16.36 16.53
CA ASN A 148 2.57 15.13 15.81
C ASN A 148 3.35 15.02 14.49
N ILE A 149 3.71 13.78 14.12
CA ILE A 149 4.57 13.51 12.96
C ILE A 149 3.94 13.92 11.62
N TYR A 150 2.61 14.00 11.54
CA TYR A 150 1.95 14.40 10.32
C TYR A 150 2.08 15.91 10.10
N ASP A 151 1.51 16.73 11.00
CA ASP A 151 1.48 18.19 10.84
C ASP A 151 2.89 18.80 10.88
N ASP A 152 3.76 18.31 11.77
CA ASP A 152 5.08 18.90 11.98
C ASP A 152 6.11 18.45 10.93
N TYR A 153 5.83 17.37 10.18
CA TYR A 153 6.80 16.81 9.24
C TYR A 153 6.18 16.42 7.89
N PHE A 154 5.31 15.40 7.86
CA PHE A 154 4.85 14.81 6.59
C PHE A 154 3.92 15.72 5.77
N ALA A 155 3.09 16.55 6.39
CA ALA A 155 2.15 17.42 5.71
C ALA A 155 2.85 18.35 4.69
N SER A 156 3.99 18.91 5.07
CA SER A 156 4.80 19.75 4.16
C SER A 156 5.35 18.95 2.97
N LEU A 157 5.83 17.73 3.20
CA LEU A 157 6.42 16.87 2.18
C LEU A 157 5.36 16.34 1.21
N LEU A 158 4.20 15.94 1.72
CA LEU A 158 3.04 15.53 0.93
C LEU A 158 2.52 16.70 0.10
N GLY A 159 2.43 17.90 0.67
CA GLY A 159 2.08 19.12 -0.07
C GLY A 159 3.06 19.45 -1.22
N GLU A 160 4.36 19.22 -1.03
CA GLU A 160 5.34 19.34 -2.13
C GLU A 160 5.18 18.23 -3.19
N SER A 161 4.78 17.03 -2.78
CA SER A 161 4.42 15.95 -3.71
C SER A 161 3.22 16.33 -4.58
N TYR A 162 2.15 16.84 -3.96
CA TYR A 162 0.96 17.33 -4.67
C TYR A 162 1.32 18.40 -5.70
N LYS A 163 2.12 19.41 -5.33
CA LYS A 163 2.56 20.46 -6.27
C LYS A 163 3.29 19.90 -7.49
N LYS A 164 3.99 18.77 -7.34
CA LYS A 164 4.73 18.13 -8.42
C LYS A 164 3.85 17.25 -9.30
N TYR A 165 2.82 16.63 -8.72
CA TYR A 165 1.96 15.65 -9.37
C TYR A 165 0.46 15.88 -9.07
N PRO A 166 -0.10 17.05 -9.38
CA PRO A 166 -1.45 17.42 -8.94
C PRO A 166 -2.56 16.61 -9.60
N ASP A 167 -2.30 16.04 -10.80
CA ASP A 167 -3.28 15.27 -11.56
C ASP A 167 -3.53 13.86 -10.99
N TYR A 168 -2.79 13.46 -9.94
CA TYR A 168 -2.83 12.09 -9.41
C TYR A 168 -3.07 12.02 -7.90
N GLN A 169 -3.37 13.13 -7.25
CA GLN A 169 -3.48 13.22 -5.80
C GLN A 169 -4.53 14.28 -5.44
N ARG A 170 -5.15 14.12 -4.27
CA ARG A 170 -5.91 15.18 -3.59
C ARG A 170 -4.98 16.28 -3.11
N ASP A 171 -5.56 17.43 -2.77
CA ASP A 171 -4.85 18.69 -2.51
C ASP A 171 -3.93 18.69 -1.27
N CYS A 172 -4.16 17.79 -0.31
CA CYS A 172 -3.27 17.56 0.82
C CYS A 172 -2.01 16.74 0.47
N GLY A 173 -1.96 16.12 -0.71
CA GLY A 173 -0.91 15.20 -1.13
C GLY A 173 -1.14 13.79 -0.61
N ASP A 174 -1.09 12.83 -1.53
CA ASP A 174 -1.53 11.45 -1.29
C ASP A 174 -0.43 10.42 -1.48
N PHE A 175 0.77 10.77 -1.97
CA PHE A 175 1.87 9.82 -2.00
C PHE A 175 3.22 10.50 -1.85
N LEU A 176 4.19 9.75 -1.35
CA LEU A 176 5.57 10.21 -1.17
C LEU A 176 6.54 9.03 -1.19
N ASN A 177 7.60 9.13 -2.00
CA ASN A 177 8.78 8.28 -1.81
C ASN A 177 9.74 9.00 -0.86
N TRP A 178 9.61 8.68 0.42
CA TRP A 178 10.28 9.38 1.49
C TRP A 178 11.63 8.74 1.80
N THR A 179 12.72 9.51 1.65
CA THR A 179 14.05 9.10 2.13
C THR A 179 14.20 9.49 3.59
N ILE A 180 14.51 8.51 4.44
CA ILE A 180 14.68 8.73 5.88
C ILE A 180 15.92 9.61 6.09
N PRO A 181 15.82 10.73 6.82
CA PRO A 181 16.92 11.67 7.01
C PRO A 181 18.21 11.01 7.47
N GLU A 182 19.34 11.47 6.92
CA GLU A 182 20.68 10.95 7.21
C GLU A 182 20.94 9.49 6.78
N THR A 183 20.06 8.91 5.96
CA THR A 183 20.20 7.54 5.44
C THR A 183 20.00 7.47 3.92
N ASP A 184 20.27 6.30 3.34
CA ASP A 184 19.95 5.95 1.96
C ASP A 184 18.72 5.01 1.84
N LYS A 185 17.96 4.86 2.93
CA LYS A 185 16.76 4.02 3.00
C LYS A 185 15.51 4.87 2.83
N ASN A 186 14.47 4.24 2.30
CA ASN A 186 13.23 4.93 2.00
C ASN A 186 12.01 4.09 2.36
N VAL A 187 10.89 4.80 2.49
CA VAL A 187 9.55 4.26 2.64
C VAL A 187 8.71 4.85 1.50
N VAL A 188 7.92 4.02 0.84
CA VAL A 188 6.98 4.50 -0.17
C VAL A 188 5.61 4.56 0.47
N ILE A 189 5.09 5.78 0.62
CA ILE A 189 3.85 6.12 1.33
C ILE A 189 2.79 6.50 0.30
N PHE A 190 1.54 6.12 0.54
CA PHE A 190 0.38 6.46 -0.30
C PHE A 190 -0.92 6.45 0.52
N ALA A 191 -1.92 7.22 0.11
CA ALA A 191 -3.27 7.14 0.65
C ALA A 191 -3.87 5.74 0.42
N SER A 192 -4.69 5.26 1.35
CA SER A 192 -5.37 3.98 1.22
C SER A 192 -6.79 4.18 0.70
N GLY A 193 -7.10 3.60 -0.47
CA GLY A 193 -8.48 3.46 -0.98
C GLY A 193 -9.49 4.51 -0.51
N TRP A 194 -10.44 4.05 0.29
CA TRP A 194 -11.49 4.86 0.92
C TRP A 194 -11.10 5.53 2.24
N GLY A 195 -9.89 5.31 2.73
CA GLY A 195 -9.36 5.81 4.00
C GLY A 195 -9.07 4.68 4.97
N ASP A 196 -9.52 4.82 6.21
CA ASP A 196 -9.30 3.85 7.29
C ASP A 196 -9.97 2.51 7.01
N GLY A 197 -9.37 1.42 7.50
CA GLY A 197 -9.87 0.08 7.25
C GLY A 197 -8.81 -1.00 7.40
N VAL A 198 -9.10 -2.17 6.84
CA VAL A 198 -8.18 -3.32 6.80
C VAL A 198 -7.98 -3.74 5.36
N TYR A 199 -6.74 -3.74 4.89
CA TYR A 199 -6.42 -3.96 3.48
C TYR A 199 -5.54 -5.19 3.28
N PRO A 200 -5.94 -6.15 2.43
CA PRO A 200 -5.17 -7.34 2.15
C PRO A 200 -4.01 -7.05 1.20
N CYS A 201 -2.92 -7.79 1.40
CA CYS A 201 -1.75 -7.78 0.55
C CYS A 201 -1.61 -9.14 -0.14
N TYR A 202 -1.20 -9.16 -1.40
CA TYR A 202 -1.06 -10.40 -2.18
C TYR A 202 0.28 -10.46 -2.90
N TRP A 203 1.01 -11.56 -2.69
CA TRP A 203 2.18 -11.91 -3.49
C TRP A 203 1.74 -12.44 -4.85
N GLY A 204 2.23 -11.84 -5.93
CA GLY A 204 2.13 -12.36 -7.28
C GLY A 204 3.29 -13.32 -7.56
N TYR A 205 2.97 -14.49 -8.11
CA TYR A 205 3.95 -15.51 -8.50
C TYR A 205 3.92 -15.72 -10.01
N ASP A 206 5.09 -15.73 -10.64
CA ASP A 206 5.23 -15.98 -12.08
C ASP A 206 5.01 -17.47 -12.43
N LYS A 207 5.03 -17.78 -13.73
CA LYS A 207 4.91 -19.15 -14.27
C LYS A 207 5.94 -20.16 -13.75
N THR A 208 7.02 -19.68 -13.14
CA THR A 208 8.09 -20.51 -12.54
C THR A 208 7.92 -20.66 -11.03
N GLY A 209 6.91 -20.02 -10.44
CA GLY A 209 6.63 -20.01 -9.01
C GLY A 209 7.50 -19.03 -8.21
N LYS A 210 8.10 -18.03 -8.85
CA LYS A 210 8.88 -16.97 -8.18
C LYS A 210 8.03 -15.74 -7.95
N ILE A 211 8.27 -15.03 -6.84
CA ILE A 211 7.61 -13.76 -6.54
C ILE A 211 7.98 -12.73 -7.61
N CYS A 212 6.97 -12.13 -8.25
CA CYS A 212 7.12 -11.06 -9.24
C CYS A 212 6.50 -9.74 -8.78
N SER A 213 5.58 -9.76 -7.81
CA SER A 213 4.98 -8.53 -7.25
C SER A 213 4.44 -8.73 -5.83
N LEU A 214 4.24 -7.62 -5.12
CA LEU A 214 3.38 -7.51 -3.94
C LEU A 214 2.32 -6.45 -4.22
N THR A 215 1.05 -6.79 -4.11
CA THR A 215 -0.07 -5.87 -4.40
C THR A 215 -0.92 -5.67 -3.15
N ILE A 216 -1.14 -4.43 -2.76
CA ILE A 216 -2.17 -4.03 -1.80
C ILE A 216 -3.45 -3.77 -2.59
N SER A 217 -4.54 -4.44 -2.19
CA SER A 217 -5.88 -4.23 -2.75
C SER A 217 -6.62 -3.22 -1.90
N PHE A 218 -7.04 -2.10 -2.49
CA PHE A 218 -7.77 -1.06 -1.76
C PHE A 218 -9.26 -1.05 -2.05
N ILE A 219 -9.63 -1.02 -3.33
CA ILE A 219 -11.03 -0.92 -3.78
C ILE A 219 -11.24 -2.03 -4.80
N GLU A 220 -12.26 -2.87 -4.61
CA GLU A 220 -12.67 -3.84 -5.61
C GLU A 220 -13.39 -3.12 -6.76
N PRO A 221 -13.13 -3.44 -8.05
CA PRO A 221 -13.82 -2.79 -9.15
C PRO A 221 -15.36 -2.85 -9.09
N SER A 222 -15.93 -3.91 -8.49
CA SER A 222 -17.38 -4.04 -8.32
C SER A 222 -17.97 -3.03 -7.34
N GLU A 223 -17.18 -2.51 -6.39
CA GLU A 223 -17.64 -1.45 -5.48
C GLU A 223 -17.97 -0.15 -6.22
N LEU A 224 -17.35 0.07 -7.38
CA LEU A 224 -17.64 1.22 -8.24
C LEU A 224 -18.89 1.02 -9.10
N GLU A 225 -19.29 -0.24 -9.34
CA GLU A 225 -20.47 -0.56 -10.17
C GLU A 225 -21.75 -0.56 -9.32
N GLU A 226 -21.65 -0.96 -8.04
CA GLU A 226 -22.77 -0.93 -7.09
C GLU A 226 -23.22 0.51 -6.76
N SER A 227 -22.31 1.49 -6.76
CA SER A 227 -22.67 2.90 -6.59
C SER A 227 -23.50 3.44 -7.76
N ASP A 228 -23.16 3.06 -8.99
CA ASP A 228 -23.87 3.52 -10.19
C ASP A 228 -25.32 2.96 -10.24
N GLU A 229 -25.55 1.75 -9.73
CA GLU A 229 -26.88 1.11 -9.74
C GLU A 229 -27.84 1.64 -8.65
N ASP A 230 -27.32 2.11 -7.52
CA ASP A 230 -28.15 2.70 -6.46
C ASP A 230 -28.69 4.08 -6.86
N GLU A 231 -27.98 4.85 -7.69
CA GLU A 231 -28.46 6.13 -8.22
C GLU A 231 -29.59 5.97 -9.25
N ASP A 232 -29.53 4.94 -10.10
CA ASP A 232 -30.55 4.66 -11.12
C ASP A 232 -31.90 4.16 -10.53
N ASN A 233 -31.92 3.77 -9.24
CA ASN A 233 -33.12 3.28 -8.55
C ASN A 233 -33.83 4.36 -7.70
N GLU A 234 -33.30 5.58 -7.63
CA GLU A 234 -33.92 6.70 -6.92
C GLU A 234 -34.74 7.68 -7.80
N GLU A 235 -34.94 7.39 -9.10
CA GLU A 235 -35.79 8.18 -10.03
C GLU A 235 -37.29 7.77 -10.08
#